data_AF-A0A8T4VVU0-F1
#
_entry.id   AF-A0A8T4VVU0-F1
#
_cell.length_a   1.000
_cell.length_b   1.000
_cell.length_c   1.000
_cell.angle_alpha   90.00
_cell.angle_beta   90.00
_cell.angle_gamma   90.00
#
_symmetry.space_group_name_H-M   'P 1'
#
loop_
_entity.id
_entity.type
_entity.pdbx_description
1 polymer ?
#
loop_
_entity_poly.entity_id
_entity_poly.type
_entity_poly.pdbx_seq_one_letter_code
_entity_poly.pdbx_strand_id
1 'polypeptide(L)'
;MNTDTIPKKLSRFWKSDDETISFLRDILVAVAVVLVILTALWGYTGQWFGAPMVAIESGSMMHLDEPFGRVGTIDAGDMVLLVKVNGFNDIIPQKDAEENDASYSYGDYGDVVIYRKYGRTDEDQIIHRAMCWVEYNEDETYTIESYNLFNVKSITIPE
;
A
#
# COMPACT_ATOMS: atom_id res chain seq x y z
N MET A 1 2.33 -11.81 -48.82
CA MET A 1 2.65 -11.14 -47.55
C MET A 1 3.11 -12.24 -46.60
N ASN A 2 4.41 -12.30 -46.30
CA ASN A 2 5.10 -13.50 -45.79
C ASN A 2 5.05 -13.56 -44.25
N THR A 3 4.07 -14.26 -43.68
CA THR A 3 3.81 -14.36 -42.23
C THR A 3 4.63 -15.43 -41.50
N ASP A 4 5.46 -16.20 -42.22
CA ASP A 4 6.19 -17.35 -41.64
C ASP A 4 7.55 -16.99 -40.99
N THR A 5 7.88 -15.70 -40.92
CA THR A 5 9.23 -15.25 -40.56
C THR A 5 9.43 -15.08 -39.05
N ILE A 6 8.40 -14.72 -38.29
CA ILE A 6 8.49 -14.45 -36.84
C ILE A 6 8.76 -15.73 -36.02
N PRO A 7 8.01 -16.83 -36.16
CA PRO A 7 8.21 -18.02 -35.31
C PRO A 7 9.55 -18.72 -35.61
N LYS A 8 10.02 -18.69 -36.86
CA LYS A 8 11.34 -19.23 -37.25
C LYS A 8 12.51 -18.39 -36.75
N LYS A 9 12.36 -17.07 -36.69
CA LYS A 9 13.41 -16.19 -36.13
C LYS A 9 13.50 -16.34 -34.62
N LEU A 10 12.36 -16.49 -33.95
CA LEU A 10 12.27 -16.74 -32.52
C LEU A 10 12.90 -18.09 -32.16
N SER A 11 12.57 -19.18 -32.88
CA SER A 11 13.18 -20.49 -32.60
C SER A 11 14.68 -20.52 -32.88
N ARG A 12 15.16 -19.78 -33.89
CA ARG A 12 16.60 -19.64 -34.15
C ARG A 12 17.32 -18.84 -33.06
N PHE A 13 16.68 -17.79 -32.53
CA PHE A 13 17.22 -17.03 -31.40
C PHE A 13 17.35 -17.89 -30.13
N TRP A 14 16.38 -18.76 -29.85
CA TRP A 14 16.42 -19.66 -28.69
C TRP A 14 17.44 -20.81 -28.82
N LYS A 15 17.89 -21.14 -30.04
CA LYS A 15 18.70 -22.32 -30.35
C LYS A 15 20.10 -22.00 -30.89
N SER A 16 20.52 -20.74 -30.85
CA SER A 16 21.83 -20.32 -31.38
C SER A 16 22.91 -20.41 -30.32
N ASP A 17 23.96 -21.19 -30.57
CA ASP A 17 25.14 -21.37 -29.71
C ASP A 17 26.19 -20.24 -29.88
N ASP A 18 25.78 -19.05 -30.32
CA ASP A 18 26.65 -17.89 -30.48
C ASP A 18 26.72 -17.12 -29.15
N GLU A 19 27.92 -16.87 -28.65
CA GLU A 19 28.18 -16.25 -27.35
C GLU A 19 27.46 -14.89 -27.20
N THR A 20 27.39 -14.10 -28.29
CA THR A 20 26.68 -12.82 -28.30
C THR A 20 25.17 -12.95 -28.23
N ILE A 21 24.60 -13.99 -28.85
CA ILE A 21 23.15 -14.26 -28.84
C ILE A 21 22.71 -14.80 -27.47
N SER A 22 23.51 -15.66 -26.85
CA SER A 22 23.25 -16.13 -25.48
C SER A 22 23.28 -14.97 -24.49
N PHE A 23 24.30 -14.11 -24.55
CA PHE A 23 24.39 -12.94 -23.68
C PHE A 23 23.20 -11.99 -23.82
N LEU A 24 22.77 -11.70 -25.05
CA LEU A 24 21.59 -10.87 -25.30
C LEU A 24 20.29 -11.53 -24.80
N ARG A 25 20.16 -12.86 -24.96
CA ARG A 25 19.03 -13.63 -24.42
C ARG A 25 19.00 -13.54 -22.90
N ASP A 26 20.14 -13.68 -22.24
CA ASP A 26 20.21 -13.67 -20.78
C ASP A 26 19.85 -12.28 -20.22
N ILE A 27 20.31 -11.20 -20.87
CA ILE A 27 19.86 -9.83 -20.57
C ILE A 27 18.35 -9.69 -20.75
N LEU A 28 17.81 -10.17 -21.88
CA LEU A 28 16.38 -10.07 -22.17
C LEU A 28 15.56 -10.83 -21.13
N VAL A 29 15.97 -12.04 -20.76
CA VAL A 29 15.31 -12.83 -19.71
C VAL A 29 15.36 -12.11 -18.37
N ALA A 30 16.52 -11.58 -17.98
CA ALA A 30 16.65 -10.82 -16.74
C ALA A 30 15.70 -9.60 -16.71
N VAL A 31 15.67 -8.81 -17.80
CA VAL A 31 14.75 -7.68 -17.94
C VAL A 31 13.29 -8.14 -17.90
N ALA A 32 12.94 -9.23 -18.57
CA ALA A 32 11.59 -9.77 -18.58
C ALA A 32 11.14 -10.18 -17.17
N VAL A 33 12.01 -10.84 -16.39
CA VAL A 33 11.71 -11.21 -15.00
C VAL A 33 11.47 -9.97 -14.14
N VAL A 34 12.31 -8.94 -14.26
CA VAL A 34 12.13 -7.67 -13.54
C VAL A 34 10.80 -7.02 -13.91
N LEU A 35 10.45 -6.97 -15.21
CA LEU A 35 9.18 -6.41 -15.67
C LEU A 35 7.98 -7.18 -15.14
N VAL A 36 8.05 -8.52 -15.07
CA VAL A 36 6.99 -9.34 -14.48
C VAL A 36 6.78 -8.98 -13.01
N ILE A 37 7.85 -8.87 -12.23
CA ILE A 37 7.78 -8.50 -10.80
C ILE A 37 7.20 -7.09 -10.63
N LEU A 38 7.69 -6.10 -11.40
CA LEU A 38 7.20 -4.73 -11.34
C LEU A 38 5.73 -4.63 -11.74
N THR A 39 5.31 -5.36 -12.77
CA THR A 39 3.92 -5.38 -13.23
C THR A 39 3.01 -6.04 -12.20
N ALA A 40 3.45 -7.10 -11.54
CA ALA A 40 2.71 -7.76 -10.47
C ALA A 40 2.55 -6.84 -9.24
N LEU A 41 3.64 -6.18 -8.81
CA LEU A 41 3.61 -5.19 -7.73
C LEU A 41 2.69 -4.03 -8.08
N TRP A 42 2.78 -3.50 -9.29
CA TRP A 42 1.89 -2.44 -9.76
C TRP A 42 0.42 -2.88 -9.78
N GLY A 43 0.14 -4.09 -10.27
CA GLY A 43 -1.21 -4.64 -10.29
C GLY A 43 -1.82 -4.82 -8.90
N TYR A 44 -1.00 -5.12 -7.89
CA TYR A 44 -1.45 -5.26 -6.50
C TYR A 44 -1.58 -3.90 -5.79
N THR A 45 -0.55 -3.07 -5.87
CA THR A 45 -0.49 -1.80 -5.12
C THR A 45 -1.25 -0.67 -5.80
N GLY A 46 -1.45 -0.71 -7.11
CA GLY A 46 -1.97 0.42 -7.89
C GLY A 46 -1.04 1.63 -7.95
N GLN A 47 0.17 1.54 -7.40
CA GLN A 47 1.18 2.62 -7.36
C GLN A 47 2.13 2.50 -8.56
N TRP A 48 2.03 3.44 -9.51
CA TRP A 48 2.92 3.46 -10.69
C TRP A 48 4.21 4.20 -10.38
N PHE A 49 5.34 3.47 -10.27
CA PHE A 49 6.71 3.99 -10.09
C PHE A 49 6.98 4.96 -8.91
N GLY A 50 5.95 5.41 -8.19
CA GLY A 50 6.07 6.13 -6.93
C GLY A 50 6.29 5.11 -5.82
N ALA A 51 7.56 4.78 -5.57
CA ALA A 51 8.06 3.99 -4.43
C ALA A 51 6.97 3.18 -3.69
N PRO A 52 6.60 1.99 -4.20
CA PRO A 52 5.55 1.16 -3.58
C PRO A 52 5.95 0.66 -2.19
N MET A 53 7.21 0.87 -1.80
CA MET A 53 7.80 0.42 -0.56
C MET A 53 8.39 1.61 0.19
N VAL A 54 8.01 1.81 1.45
CA VAL A 54 8.56 2.85 2.33
C VAL A 54 9.11 2.24 3.60
N ALA A 55 10.15 2.85 4.15
CA ALA A 55 10.69 2.51 5.45
C ALA A 55 9.97 3.31 6.55
N ILE A 56 9.68 2.67 7.67
CA ILE A 56 9.10 3.36 8.83
C ILE A 56 10.24 3.91 9.69
N GLU A 57 10.30 5.23 9.81
CA GLU A 57 11.37 5.91 10.56
C GLU A 57 10.98 6.22 12.02
N SER A 58 9.68 6.33 12.29
CA SER A 58 9.17 6.72 13.61
C SER A 58 8.52 5.56 14.34
N GLY A 59 8.83 5.46 15.64
CA GLY A 59 8.22 4.49 16.55
C GLY A 59 6.85 4.89 17.11
N SER A 60 6.11 5.78 16.47
CA SER A 60 4.79 6.21 16.97
C SER A 60 3.71 5.12 16.91
N MET A 61 3.98 4.02 16.20
CA MET A 61 3.13 2.81 16.16
C MET A 61 3.75 1.62 16.92
N MET A 62 4.75 1.86 17.77
CA MET A 62 5.40 0.77 18.51
C MET A 62 4.45 0.11 19.51
N HIS A 63 4.58 -1.21 19.64
CA HIS A 63 3.89 -1.97 20.67
C HIS A 63 4.50 -1.70 22.06
N LEU A 64 3.76 -2.07 23.10
CA LEU A 64 4.17 -1.88 24.49
C LEU A 64 5.39 -2.73 24.90
N ASP A 65 5.79 -3.72 24.09
CA ASP A 65 6.76 -4.77 24.45
C ASP A 65 8.07 -4.68 23.65
N GLU A 66 8.59 -3.46 23.45
CA GLU A 66 9.96 -3.26 22.95
C GLU A 66 11.01 -3.95 23.83
N PRO A 67 12.06 -4.58 23.26
CA PRO A 67 12.64 -4.29 21.93
C PRO A 67 12.46 -5.40 20.88
N PHE A 68 11.57 -6.38 21.11
CA PHE A 68 11.40 -7.50 20.19
C PHE A 68 10.28 -7.21 19.20
N GLY A 69 10.59 -7.21 17.90
CA GLY A 69 9.57 -7.04 16.87
C GLY A 69 8.49 -8.13 16.95
N ARG A 70 7.22 -7.76 16.81
CA ARG A 70 6.10 -8.71 16.84
C ARG A 70 5.58 -8.93 15.43
N VAL A 71 5.32 -10.19 15.09
CA VAL A 71 4.69 -10.51 13.81
C VAL A 71 3.29 -9.92 13.79
N GLY A 72 3.02 -9.11 12.77
CA GLY A 72 1.74 -8.44 12.62
C GLY A 72 1.61 -7.17 13.44
N THR A 73 2.72 -6.48 13.74
CA THR A 73 2.75 -5.06 14.15
C THR A 73 3.66 -4.28 13.19
N ILE A 74 3.65 -2.94 13.28
CA ILE A 74 4.57 -2.08 12.51
C ILE A 74 5.57 -1.50 13.49
N ASP A 75 6.85 -1.85 13.32
CA ASP A 75 7.94 -1.35 14.14
C ASP A 75 8.86 -0.43 13.32
N ALA A 76 9.62 0.43 14.01
CA ALA A 76 10.58 1.30 13.34
C ALA A 76 11.68 0.46 12.66
N GLY A 77 11.95 0.75 11.39
CA GLY A 77 12.85 -0.01 10.52
C GLY A 77 12.16 -1.02 9.61
N ASP A 78 10.85 -1.25 9.76
CA ASP A 78 10.10 -2.11 8.85
C ASP A 78 9.92 -1.46 7.46
N MET A 79 9.89 -2.30 6.43
CA MET A 79 9.52 -1.91 5.06
C MET A 79 8.07 -2.30 4.80
N VAL A 80 7.21 -1.33 4.54
CA VAL A 80 5.79 -1.58 4.22
C VAL A 80 5.48 -1.30 2.76
N LEU A 81 4.58 -2.09 2.20
CA LEU A 81 4.05 -1.88 0.85
C LEU A 81 2.80 -1.01 0.89
N LEU A 82 2.77 0.05 0.09
CA LEU A 82 1.64 0.97 0.01
C LEU A 82 0.65 0.47 -1.03
N VAL A 83 -0.61 0.38 -0.63
CA VAL A 83 -1.73 0.17 -1.55
C VAL A 83 -2.41 1.51 -1.81
N LYS A 84 -2.69 1.79 -3.08
CA LYS A 84 -3.37 3.01 -3.50
C LYS A 84 -4.84 2.98 -3.07
N VAL A 85 -5.20 3.93 -2.23
CA VAL A 85 -6.59 4.28 -1.93
C VAL A 85 -7.14 5.14 -3.06
N ASN A 86 -8.26 4.74 -3.68
CA ASN A 86 -8.94 5.50 -4.73
C ASN A 86 -10.19 6.22 -4.22
N GLY A 87 -10.80 5.73 -3.12
CA GLY A 87 -11.95 6.38 -2.51
C GLY A 87 -12.16 6.00 -1.05
N PHE A 88 -13.17 6.61 -0.44
CA PHE A 88 -13.56 6.41 0.96
C PHE A 88 -13.89 4.94 1.28
N ASN A 89 -14.51 4.22 0.34
CA ASN A 89 -14.90 2.82 0.52
C ASN A 89 -13.73 1.82 0.55
N ASP A 90 -12.52 2.27 0.21
CA ASP A 90 -11.33 1.40 0.23
C ASP A 90 -10.69 1.34 1.63
N ILE A 91 -11.17 2.15 2.58
CA ILE A 91 -10.65 2.23 3.95
C ILE A 91 -11.74 1.79 4.91
N ILE A 92 -11.43 0.82 5.76
CA ILE A 92 -12.28 0.38 6.86
C ILE A 92 -11.72 0.94 8.17
N PRO A 93 -12.39 1.93 8.79
CA PRO A 93 -11.98 2.45 10.09
C PRO A 93 -12.08 1.39 11.20
N GLN A 94 -11.30 1.56 12.26
CA GLN A 94 -11.27 0.64 13.40
C GLN A 94 -12.65 0.39 13.98
N LYS A 95 -13.46 1.44 14.16
CA LYS A 95 -14.76 1.26 14.81
C LYS A 95 -15.71 0.39 14.00
N ASP A 96 -15.73 0.60 12.68
CA ASP A 96 -16.56 -0.16 11.75
C ASP A 96 -16.04 -1.60 11.62
N ALA A 97 -14.72 -1.78 11.60
CA ALA A 97 -14.06 -3.07 11.59
C ALA A 97 -14.37 -3.90 12.85
N GLU A 98 -14.33 -3.28 14.03
CA GLU A 98 -14.66 -3.91 15.31
C GLU A 98 -16.12 -4.36 15.35
N GLU A 99 -17.05 -3.52 14.89
CA GLU A 99 -18.48 -3.85 14.89
C GLU A 99 -18.84 -4.99 13.94
N ASN A 100 -18.14 -5.06 12.79
CA ASN A 100 -18.40 -6.06 11.75
C ASN A 100 -17.46 -7.28 11.82
N ASP A 101 -16.58 -7.36 12.83
CA ASP A 101 -15.50 -8.35 12.96
C ASP A 101 -14.72 -8.52 11.64
N ALA A 102 -14.37 -7.39 11.02
CA ALA A 102 -13.76 -7.31 9.70
C ALA A 102 -12.41 -6.59 9.78
N SER A 103 -11.48 -6.92 8.88
CA SER A 103 -10.13 -6.31 8.77
C SER A 103 -9.36 -6.22 10.11
N TYR A 104 -8.63 -7.27 10.45
CA TYR A 104 -7.69 -7.26 11.58
C TYR A 104 -6.26 -7.18 11.05
N SER A 105 -5.59 -6.05 11.28
CA SER A 105 -4.26 -5.78 10.74
C SER A 105 -3.41 -5.04 11.76
N TYR A 106 -2.10 -5.35 11.80
CA TYR A 106 -1.15 -4.62 12.64
C TYR A 106 -1.51 -4.60 14.15
N GLY A 107 -2.09 -5.69 14.66
CA GLY A 107 -2.40 -5.89 16.08
C GLY A 107 -3.77 -5.37 16.54
N ASP A 108 -4.58 -4.79 15.64
CA ASP A 108 -5.91 -4.26 15.99
C ASP A 108 -6.84 -4.24 14.77
N TYR A 109 -8.12 -3.93 14.99
CA TYR A 109 -9.14 -3.80 13.95
C TYR A 109 -8.95 -2.54 13.10
N GLY A 110 -9.38 -2.62 11.85
CA GLY A 110 -9.34 -1.52 10.87
C GLY A 110 -8.01 -1.40 10.13
N ASP A 111 -8.00 -0.44 9.21
CA ASP A 111 -6.90 -0.23 8.29
C ASP A 111 -5.94 0.85 8.80
N VAL A 112 -4.67 0.69 8.42
CA VAL A 112 -3.60 1.66 8.66
C VAL A 112 -3.37 2.46 7.39
N VAL A 113 -3.48 3.78 7.50
CA VAL A 113 -3.37 4.70 6.37
C VAL A 113 -2.11 5.54 6.48
N ILE A 114 -1.52 5.82 5.32
CA ILE A 114 -0.37 6.71 5.17
C ILE A 114 -0.84 7.96 4.44
N TYR A 115 -0.57 9.13 5.01
CA TYR A 115 -1.00 10.40 4.44
C TYR A 115 0.08 11.48 4.58
N ARG A 116 -0.06 12.53 3.76
CA ARG A 116 0.81 13.71 3.80
C ARG A 116 0.14 14.82 4.58
N LYS A 117 0.86 15.35 5.56
CA LYS A 117 0.39 16.51 6.33
C LYS A 117 0.18 17.69 5.38
N TYR A 118 -1.04 18.24 5.36
CA TYR A 118 -1.42 19.35 4.48
C TYR A 118 -1.12 19.14 2.98
N GLY A 119 -0.98 17.89 2.53
CA GLY A 119 -0.60 17.58 1.14
C GLY A 119 0.83 17.98 0.76
N ARG A 120 1.66 18.36 1.74
CA ARG A 120 3.05 18.77 1.52
C ARG A 120 3.92 17.58 1.19
N THR A 121 4.81 17.74 0.21
CA THR A 121 5.76 16.71 -0.24
C THR A 121 7.16 16.91 0.31
N ASP A 122 7.39 18.01 1.02
CA ASP A 122 8.65 18.38 1.66
C ASP A 122 8.73 17.94 3.13
N GLU A 123 7.67 17.31 3.64
CA GLU A 123 7.61 16.73 4.98
C GLU A 123 7.41 15.21 4.91
N ASP A 124 7.79 14.54 6.00
CA ASP A 124 7.64 13.10 6.14
C ASP A 124 6.17 12.68 6.14
N GLN A 125 5.93 11.50 5.62
CA GLN A 125 4.59 10.91 5.62
C GLN A 125 4.24 10.42 7.02
N ILE A 126 2.96 10.51 7.35
CA ILE A 126 2.46 10.09 8.65
C ILE A 126 1.67 8.79 8.47
N ILE A 127 1.93 7.82 9.34
CA ILE A 127 1.26 6.54 9.39
C ILE A 127 0.45 6.43 10.67
N HIS A 128 -0.86 6.21 10.55
CA HIS A 128 -1.75 5.96 11.69
C HIS A 128 -2.91 5.05 11.30
N ARG A 129 -3.51 4.41 12.30
CA ARG A 129 -4.77 3.69 12.15
C ARG A 129 -5.92 4.66 11.91
N ALA A 130 -6.78 4.34 10.95
CA ALA A 130 -8.01 5.09 10.75
C ALA A 130 -9.02 4.71 11.84
N MET A 131 -9.48 5.67 12.63
CA MET A 131 -10.41 5.42 13.75
C MET A 131 -11.87 5.44 13.31
N CYS A 132 -12.29 6.52 12.66
CA CYS A 132 -13.65 6.74 12.18
C CYS A 132 -13.69 7.82 11.08
N TRP A 133 -14.77 7.82 10.30
CA TRP A 133 -15.09 8.91 9.38
C TRP A 133 -15.72 10.08 10.13
N VAL A 134 -15.24 11.29 9.87
CA VAL A 134 -15.78 12.53 10.44
C VAL A 134 -16.26 13.41 9.29
N GLU A 135 -17.56 13.69 9.27
CA GLU A 135 -18.17 14.64 8.36
C GLU A 135 -18.29 16.01 9.04
N TYR A 136 -17.87 17.06 8.34
CA TYR A 136 -18.02 18.44 8.80
C TYR A 136 -19.20 19.08 8.07
N ASN A 137 -20.23 19.47 8.83
CA ASN A 137 -21.45 20.06 8.30
C ASN A 137 -21.31 21.58 8.14
N GLU A 138 -22.16 22.19 7.30
CA GLU A 138 -22.20 23.64 7.08
C GLU A 138 -22.49 24.43 8.37
N ASP A 139 -23.21 23.83 9.32
CA ASP A 139 -23.59 24.43 10.61
C ASP A 139 -22.44 24.44 11.65
N GLU A 140 -21.19 24.25 11.22
CA GLU A 140 -20.00 24.12 12.08
C GLU A 140 -20.09 22.94 13.07
N THR A 141 -20.87 21.93 12.73
CA THR A 141 -21.03 20.72 13.53
C THR A 141 -20.36 19.53 12.87
N TYR A 142 -20.12 18.48 13.65
CA TYR A 142 -19.54 17.24 13.18
C TYR A 142 -20.53 16.08 13.27
N THR A 143 -20.47 15.19 12.29
CA THR A 143 -21.23 13.95 12.27
C THR A 143 -20.27 12.76 12.17
N ILE A 144 -20.47 11.76 13.02
CA ILE A 144 -19.74 10.49 13.06
C ILE A 144 -20.77 9.38 13.20
N GLU A 145 -21.07 8.73 12.08
CA GLU A 145 -22.11 7.69 12.02
C GLU A 145 -21.78 6.49 12.91
N SER A 146 -20.52 6.05 12.91
CA SER A 146 -20.06 4.87 13.66
C SER A 146 -20.14 5.01 15.18
N TYR A 147 -20.18 6.24 15.70
CA TYR A 147 -20.37 6.54 17.12
C TYR A 147 -21.79 7.04 17.43
N ASN A 148 -22.71 7.04 16.46
CA ASN A 148 -24.05 7.63 16.58
C ASN A 148 -24.03 9.09 17.05
N LEU A 149 -23.02 9.86 16.63
CA LEU A 149 -22.88 11.28 16.95
C LEU A 149 -23.33 12.10 15.76
N PHE A 150 -24.40 12.88 15.91
CA PHE A 150 -24.96 13.68 14.82
C PHE A 150 -24.98 15.16 15.23
N ASN A 151 -24.44 16.03 14.38
CA ASN A 151 -24.42 17.48 14.55
C ASN A 151 -23.85 17.93 15.92
N VAL A 152 -22.78 17.30 16.38
CA VAL A 152 -22.11 17.64 17.64
C VAL A 152 -21.11 18.78 17.43
N LYS A 153 -21.03 19.71 18.40
CA LYS A 153 -20.08 20.85 18.33
C LYS A 153 -18.64 20.48 18.70
N SER A 154 -18.46 19.35 19.39
CA SER A 154 -17.16 18.85 19.82
C SER A 154 -17.18 17.33 19.79
N ILE A 155 -16.08 16.74 19.35
CA ILE A 155 -15.88 15.29 19.32
C ILE A 155 -14.99 14.91 20.50
N THR A 156 -15.47 14.03 21.36
CA THR A 156 -14.67 13.38 22.39
C THR A 156 -14.83 11.88 22.21
N ILE A 157 -13.81 11.23 21.64
CA ILE A 157 -13.77 9.78 21.48
C ILE A 157 -12.99 9.23 22.69
N PRO A 158 -13.56 8.30 23.47
CA PRO A 158 -12.80 7.63 24.51
C PRO A 158 -11.67 6.81 23.85
N GLU A 159 -10.48 6.89 24.43
CA GLU A 159 -9.34 6.01 24.09
C GLU A 159 -9.63 4.55 24.47
#